data_AF-A0AA35ZXF7-F1
#
_entry.id   AF-A0AA35ZXF7-F1
#
_cell.length_a   1.000
_cell.length_b   1.000
_cell.length_c   1.000
_cell.angle_alpha   90.00
_cell.angle_beta   90.00
_cell.angle_gamma   90.00
#
_symmetry.space_group_name_H-M   'P 1'
#
loop_
_entity.id
_entity.type
_entity.pdbx_description
1 polymer ?
#
loop_
_entity_poly.entity_id
_entity_poly.type
_entity_poly.pdbx_seq_one_letter_code
_entity_poly.pdbx_strand_id
1 'polypeptide(L)'
;MSYGTKKVFPIDSKATITCAMEWGVYNEPAAIEKYKTITNREVTSLGFATHSDDNYNWIGASPDGLLGVAPNLGILEVKCPFNKGKPELALPWTKMPFYYMPQIQGQMEVMDRDWVDLYCWTPNGSTIFRVCRNQEYWILIRGILREFWWEHVVPAREVLVMGNVEEVKKFKPMSIHKETGFVIHKSIELANESKLLCREIAGHVEFFR
;
A
#
# COMPACT_ATOMS: atom_id res chain seq x y z
N MET A 1 -4.25 -26.72 15.61
CA MET A 1 -3.36 -25.83 16.36
C MET A 1 -3.41 -24.48 15.70
N SER A 2 -4.02 -23.48 16.36
CA SER A 2 -4.25 -22.15 15.80
C SER A 2 -2.98 -21.32 15.92
N TYR A 3 -2.32 -21.04 14.79
CA TYR A 3 -1.24 -20.07 14.74
C TYR A 3 -1.86 -18.68 14.56
N GLY A 4 -2.03 -17.98 15.69
CA GLY A 4 -2.36 -16.56 15.68
C GLY A 4 -1.15 -15.75 15.26
N THR A 5 -1.19 -15.17 14.06
CA THR A 5 -0.14 -14.30 13.54
C THR A 5 -0.30 -12.89 14.14
N LYS A 6 0.36 -12.63 15.27
CA LYS A 6 0.58 -11.26 15.73
C LYS A 6 1.67 -10.62 14.85
N LYS A 7 1.40 -9.43 14.30
CA LYS A 7 2.42 -8.59 13.67
C LYS A 7 3.54 -8.35 14.70
N VAL A 8 4.76 -8.82 14.42
CA VAL A 8 5.91 -8.72 15.32
C VAL A 8 6.56 -7.35 15.12
N PHE A 9 6.13 -6.38 15.92
CA PHE A 9 6.98 -5.26 16.34
C PHE A 9 6.66 -4.98 17.82
N PRO A 10 7.64 -5.04 18.73
CA PRO A 10 7.46 -4.53 20.09
C PRO A 10 7.16 -3.03 20.00
N ILE A 11 5.98 -2.63 20.47
CA ILE A 11 5.56 -1.23 20.51
C ILE A 11 6.25 -0.57 21.71
N ASP A 12 7.50 -0.14 21.53
CA ASP A 12 8.19 0.73 22.49
C ASP A 12 8.29 2.19 21.99
N SER A 13 7.36 2.57 21.13
CA SER A 13 6.96 3.97 20.95
C SER A 13 5.44 3.99 20.77
N LYS A 14 4.72 4.75 21.58
CA LYS A 14 3.27 4.99 21.38
C LYS A 14 3.08 5.75 20.07
N ALA A 15 3.07 5.03 18.95
CA ALA A 15 2.51 5.54 17.72
C ALA A 15 1.02 5.81 18.01
N THR A 16 0.60 7.08 17.98
CA THR A 16 -0.79 7.45 18.17
C THR A 16 -1.60 6.85 17.02
N ILE A 17 -2.32 5.77 17.30
CA ILE A 17 -3.26 5.19 16.35
C ILE A 17 -4.36 6.23 16.12
N THR A 18 -4.60 6.59 14.86
CA THR A 18 -5.65 7.55 14.50
C THR A 18 -6.97 6.81 14.32
N CYS A 19 -8.12 7.49 14.53
CA CYS A 19 -9.44 6.90 14.26
C CYS A 19 -9.56 6.35 12.83
N ALA A 20 -8.87 6.96 11.85
CA ALA A 20 -8.86 6.49 10.48
C ALA A 20 -8.13 5.15 10.32
N MET A 21 -7.05 4.93 11.08
CA MET A 21 -6.33 3.66 11.10
C MET A 21 -7.16 2.57 11.79
N GLU A 22 -7.78 2.88 12.93
CA GLU A 22 -8.67 1.93 13.63
C GLU A 22 -9.83 1.50 12.74
N TRP A 23 -10.45 2.45 12.05
CA TRP A 23 -11.50 2.18 11.07
C TRP A 23 -11.02 1.24 9.95
N GLY A 24 -9.84 1.49 9.40
CA GLY A 24 -9.23 0.61 8.39
C GLY A 24 -9.05 -0.81 8.91
N VAL A 25 -8.34 -0.95 10.02
CA VAL A 25 -8.02 -2.25 10.65
C VAL A 25 -9.29 -3.03 11.00
N TYR A 26 -10.31 -2.34 11.52
CA TYR A 26 -11.56 -2.98 11.92
C TYR A 26 -12.34 -3.55 10.72
N ASN A 27 -12.38 -2.82 9.60
CA ASN A 27 -13.21 -3.18 8.44
C ASN A 27 -12.49 -4.04 7.40
N GLU A 28 -11.16 -4.04 7.36
CA GLU A 28 -10.37 -4.77 6.38
C GLU A 28 -10.75 -6.26 6.25
N PRO A 29 -10.95 -7.05 7.33
CA PRO A 29 -11.35 -8.45 7.19
C PRO A 29 -12.70 -8.62 6.47
N ALA A 30 -13.70 -7.81 6.82
CA ALA A 30 -15.03 -7.86 6.19
C ALA A 30 -14.97 -7.39 4.73
N ALA A 31 -14.13 -6.40 4.43
CA ALA A 31 -13.89 -5.93 3.07
C ALA A 31 -13.25 -7.03 2.21
N ILE A 32 -12.24 -7.76 2.72
CA ILE A 32 -11.63 -8.90 2.02
C ILE A 32 -12.67 -9.98 1.71
N GLU A 33 -13.54 -10.34 2.65
CA GLU A 33 -14.59 -11.33 2.41
C GLU A 33 -15.62 -10.86 1.36
N LYS A 34 -15.97 -9.58 1.35
CA LYS A 34 -16.80 -8.98 0.30
C LYS A 34 -16.10 -9.02 -1.07
N TYR A 35 -14.79 -8.71 -1.12
CA TYR A 35 -13.99 -8.82 -2.34
C TYR A 35 -13.98 -10.26 -2.89
N LYS A 36 -13.74 -11.25 -2.02
CA LYS A 36 -13.81 -12.69 -2.39
C LYS A 36 -15.18 -13.04 -2.96
N THR A 37 -16.25 -12.60 -2.30
CA THR A 37 -17.63 -12.85 -2.74
C THR A 37 -17.93 -12.24 -4.11
N ILE A 38 -17.51 -11.00 -4.35
CA ILE A 38 -17.72 -10.31 -5.63
C ILE A 38 -16.92 -10.98 -6.75
N THR A 39 -15.64 -11.26 -6.50
CA THR A 39 -14.70 -11.69 -7.55
C THR A 39 -14.62 -13.20 -7.74
N ASN A 40 -15.16 -13.96 -6.78
CA ASN A 40 -14.99 -15.40 -6.66
C ASN A 40 -13.51 -15.85 -6.71
N ARG A 41 -12.60 -14.99 -6.22
CA ARG A 41 -11.16 -15.27 -6.13
C ARG A 41 -10.78 -15.62 -4.70
N GLU A 42 -9.85 -16.55 -4.57
CA GLU A 42 -9.17 -16.81 -3.31
C GLU A 42 -8.20 -15.67 -2.97
N VAL A 43 -8.14 -15.35 -1.69
CA VAL A 43 -7.18 -14.37 -1.14
C VAL A 43 -6.41 -15.07 -0.03
N THR A 44 -5.10 -15.19 -0.21
CA THR A 44 -4.21 -15.72 0.81
C THR A 44 -3.49 -14.57 1.51
N SER A 45 -3.37 -14.65 2.84
CA SER A 45 -2.66 -13.63 3.60
C SER A 45 -1.15 -13.88 3.56
N LEU A 46 -0.38 -12.79 3.50
CA LEU A 46 1.04 -12.81 3.77
C LEU A 46 1.36 -11.74 4.80
N GLY A 47 2.31 -12.03 5.69
CA GLY A 47 2.86 -11.01 6.58
C GLY A 47 3.75 -10.02 5.83
N PHE A 48 4.55 -9.29 6.59
CA PHE A 48 5.59 -8.42 6.04
C PHE A 48 6.67 -9.25 5.34
N ALA A 49 7.09 -8.80 4.17
CA ALA A 49 8.21 -9.35 3.40
C ALA A 49 9.19 -8.25 3.03
N THR A 50 10.48 -8.59 2.97
CA THR A 50 11.53 -7.76 2.37
C THR A 50 11.78 -8.18 0.93
N HIS A 51 12.36 -7.29 0.14
CA HIS A 51 12.78 -7.61 -1.22
C HIS A 51 13.70 -8.85 -1.25
N SER A 52 13.55 -9.71 -2.26
CA SER A 52 14.27 -10.99 -2.37
C SER A 52 15.74 -10.83 -2.77
N ASP A 53 16.08 -9.81 -3.56
CA ASP A 53 17.46 -9.41 -3.83
C ASP A 53 18.07 -8.73 -2.59
N ASP A 54 19.19 -9.29 -2.10
CA ASP A 54 19.94 -8.81 -0.94
C ASP A 54 20.37 -7.34 -1.05
N ASN A 55 20.56 -6.81 -2.26
CA ASN A 55 20.89 -5.40 -2.49
C ASN A 55 19.76 -4.45 -2.10
N TYR A 56 18.53 -4.97 -1.95
CA TYR A 56 17.32 -4.20 -1.67
C TYR A 56 16.60 -4.66 -0.40
N ASN A 57 17.26 -5.42 0.48
CA ASN A 57 16.68 -5.93 1.73
C ASN A 57 16.18 -4.85 2.72
N TRP A 58 16.53 -3.59 2.48
CA TRP A 58 16.06 -2.40 3.19
C TRP A 58 14.68 -1.90 2.70
N ILE A 59 14.12 -2.51 1.65
CA ILE A 59 12.77 -2.27 1.15
C ILE A 59 11.90 -3.46 1.56
N GLY A 60 10.72 -3.17 2.11
CA GLY A 60 9.73 -4.20 2.42
C GLY A 60 8.30 -3.74 2.22
N ALA A 61 7.41 -4.72 2.20
CA ALA A 61 6.00 -4.56 1.88
C ALA A 61 5.14 -5.54 2.68
N SER A 62 3.87 -5.19 2.83
CA SER A 62 2.84 -6.06 3.41
C SER A 62 1.55 -5.79 2.62
N PRO A 63 1.30 -6.48 1.49
CA PRO A 63 0.01 -6.40 0.83
C PRO A 63 -1.08 -7.00 1.73
N ASP A 64 -2.34 -6.61 1.51
CA ASP A 64 -3.48 -7.14 2.27
C ASP A 64 -3.85 -8.56 1.83
N GLY A 65 -3.42 -8.97 0.63
CA GLY A 65 -3.52 -10.35 0.19
C GLY A 65 -2.72 -10.67 -1.07
N LEU A 66 -2.52 -11.96 -1.31
CA LEU A 66 -1.98 -12.50 -2.55
C LEU A 66 -3.11 -13.10 -3.39
N LEU A 67 -3.02 -12.85 -4.69
CA LEU A 67 -4.03 -13.22 -5.67
C LEU A 67 -3.43 -14.01 -6.83
N GLY A 68 -4.30 -14.78 -7.48
CA GLY A 68 -3.95 -15.50 -8.71
C GLY A 68 -3.16 -16.78 -8.47
N VAL A 69 -2.84 -17.44 -9.58
CA VAL A 69 -2.03 -18.66 -9.63
C VAL A 69 -0.99 -18.49 -10.73
N ALA A 70 0.19 -19.07 -10.53
CA ALA A 70 1.27 -18.92 -11.49
C ALA A 70 0.83 -19.36 -12.91
N PRO A 71 1.22 -18.62 -13.96
CA PRO A 71 2.13 -17.46 -13.94
C PRO A 71 1.45 -16.11 -13.66
N ASN A 72 0.11 -16.06 -13.55
CA ASN A 72 -0.63 -14.81 -13.41
C ASN A 72 -0.83 -14.45 -11.93
N LEU A 73 0.22 -13.88 -11.33
CA LEU A 73 0.25 -13.58 -9.90
C LEU A 73 0.02 -12.10 -9.63
N GLY A 74 -0.81 -11.80 -8.63
CA GLY A 74 -1.09 -10.45 -8.20
C GLY A 74 -1.16 -10.27 -6.70
N ILE A 75 -1.44 -9.05 -6.28
CA ILE A 75 -1.72 -8.68 -4.88
C ILE A 75 -3.07 -7.99 -4.74
N LEU A 76 -3.63 -8.05 -3.54
CA LEU A 76 -4.78 -7.28 -3.11
C LEU A 76 -4.29 -6.16 -2.17
N GLU A 77 -4.80 -4.95 -2.40
CA GLU A 77 -4.66 -3.82 -1.48
C GLU A 77 -6.05 -3.27 -1.18
N VAL A 78 -6.45 -3.30 0.08
CA VAL A 78 -7.77 -2.88 0.57
C VAL A 78 -7.67 -1.50 1.20
N LYS A 79 -8.68 -0.66 0.91
CA LYS A 79 -8.84 0.64 1.54
C LYS A 79 -10.28 0.80 2.01
N CYS A 80 -10.41 1.21 3.27
CA CYS A 80 -11.67 1.57 3.90
C CYS A 80 -11.62 3.07 4.24
N PRO A 81 -12.05 3.98 3.35
CA PRO A 81 -11.91 5.42 3.56
C PRO A 81 -12.69 5.92 4.78
N PHE A 82 -12.03 6.68 5.67
CA PHE A 82 -12.65 7.27 6.86
C PHE A 82 -13.40 8.60 6.58
N ASN A 83 -13.31 9.10 5.34
CA ASN A 83 -14.04 10.29 4.85
C ASN A 83 -14.08 11.47 5.85
N LYS A 84 -12.90 11.90 6.31
CA LYS A 84 -12.73 13.02 7.25
C LYS A 84 -13.57 12.88 8.54
N GLY A 85 -13.71 11.66 9.06
CA GLY A 85 -14.48 11.40 10.29
C GLY A 85 -15.93 10.99 10.07
N LYS A 86 -16.34 10.77 8.81
CA LYS A 86 -17.71 10.42 8.43
C LYS A 86 -17.75 9.23 7.47
N PRO A 87 -17.23 8.05 7.88
CA PRO A 87 -17.16 6.87 7.02
C PRO A 87 -18.53 6.41 6.49
N GLU A 88 -19.61 6.66 7.23
CA GLU A 88 -20.99 6.38 6.82
C GLU A 88 -21.43 7.17 5.58
N LEU A 89 -20.78 8.30 5.29
CA LEU A 89 -21.02 9.10 4.08
C LEU A 89 -20.03 8.78 2.95
N ALA A 90 -19.09 7.85 3.17
CA ALA A 90 -18.07 7.52 2.17
C ALA A 90 -18.69 6.78 0.99
N LEU A 91 -18.36 7.23 -0.22
CA LEU A 91 -18.70 6.56 -1.47
C LEU A 91 -17.45 5.89 -2.05
N PRO A 92 -17.61 4.75 -2.75
CA PRO A 92 -16.48 4.13 -3.42
C PRO A 92 -15.94 5.06 -4.51
N TRP A 93 -14.63 4.99 -4.74
CA TRP A 93 -13.98 5.91 -5.68
C TRP A 93 -14.42 5.62 -7.11
N THR A 94 -14.68 6.67 -7.88
CA THR A 94 -15.00 6.57 -9.31
C THR A 94 -13.77 6.55 -10.19
N LYS A 95 -12.62 7.01 -9.68
CA LYS A 95 -11.30 7.01 -10.31
C LYS A 95 -10.25 6.55 -9.31
N MET A 96 -9.18 5.96 -9.82
CA MET A 96 -8.07 5.51 -9.01
C MET A 96 -7.36 6.70 -8.33
N PRO A 97 -7.20 6.71 -7.00
CA PRO A 97 -6.46 7.79 -6.34
C PRO A 97 -4.95 7.64 -6.58
N PHE A 98 -4.37 8.61 -7.27
CA PHE A 98 -2.95 8.59 -7.68
C PHE A 98 -1.97 8.44 -6.52
N TYR A 99 -2.30 8.93 -5.32
CA TYR A 99 -1.39 8.93 -4.18
C TYR A 99 -1.14 7.52 -3.59
N TYR A 100 -1.87 6.49 -4.02
CA TYR A 100 -1.54 5.09 -3.70
C TYR A 100 -0.52 4.47 -4.67
N MET A 101 -0.21 5.10 -5.82
CA MET A 101 0.71 4.52 -6.81
C MET A 101 2.09 4.16 -6.23
N PRO A 102 2.77 5.01 -5.43
CA PRO A 102 4.05 4.64 -4.85
C PRO A 102 3.98 3.38 -3.98
N GLN A 103 2.90 3.24 -3.20
CA GLN A 103 2.70 2.12 -2.30
C GLN A 103 2.51 0.82 -3.07
N ILE A 104 1.54 0.80 -3.99
CA ILE A 104 1.17 -0.44 -4.67
C ILE A 104 2.22 -0.90 -5.68
N GLN A 105 2.95 0.02 -6.32
CA GLN A 105 4.08 -0.32 -7.18
C GLN A 105 5.24 -0.91 -6.37
N GLY A 106 5.54 -0.36 -5.19
CA GLY A 106 6.54 -0.94 -4.29
C GLY A 106 6.13 -2.29 -3.73
N GLN A 107 4.86 -2.50 -3.40
CA GLN A 107 4.35 -3.82 -3.01
C GLN A 107 4.50 -4.84 -4.15
N MET A 108 4.12 -4.48 -5.38
CA MET A 108 4.29 -5.38 -6.54
C MET A 108 5.75 -5.73 -6.81
N GLU A 109 6.68 -4.79 -6.61
CA GLU A 109 8.11 -5.07 -6.72
C GLU A 109 8.57 -6.08 -5.66
N VAL A 110 8.36 -5.76 -4.38
CA VAL A 110 8.84 -6.59 -3.25
C VAL A 110 8.26 -7.99 -3.33
N MET A 111 6.99 -8.09 -3.75
CA MET A 111 6.29 -9.36 -3.84
C MET A 111 6.57 -10.14 -5.11
N ASP A 112 7.24 -9.53 -6.09
CA ASP A 112 7.39 -10.02 -7.46
C ASP A 112 6.04 -10.44 -8.08
N ARG A 113 5.19 -9.43 -8.31
CA ARG A 113 3.81 -9.60 -8.82
C ARG A 113 3.53 -8.65 -9.96
N ASP A 114 2.72 -9.08 -10.92
CA ASP A 114 2.51 -8.34 -12.17
C ASP A 114 1.44 -7.25 -12.07
N TRP A 115 0.54 -7.38 -11.10
CA TRP A 115 -0.60 -6.50 -10.94
C TRP A 115 -1.13 -6.46 -9.51
N VAL A 116 -1.92 -5.42 -9.23
CA VAL A 116 -2.68 -5.25 -8.00
C VAL A 116 -4.16 -5.05 -8.32
N ASP A 117 -5.04 -5.63 -7.50
CA ASP A 117 -6.37 -5.08 -7.28
C ASP A 117 -6.31 -4.13 -6.10
N LEU A 118 -6.55 -2.85 -6.36
CA LEU A 118 -6.82 -1.90 -5.30
C LEU A 118 -8.34 -1.81 -5.09
N TYR A 119 -8.77 -2.30 -3.93
CA TYR A 119 -10.17 -2.44 -3.56
C TYR A 119 -10.58 -1.35 -2.57
N CYS A 120 -11.46 -0.46 -3.00
CA CYS A 120 -12.08 0.54 -2.15
C CYS A 120 -13.40 0.00 -1.62
N TRP A 121 -13.49 -0.21 -0.32
CA TRP A 121 -14.72 -0.61 0.35
C TRP A 121 -15.26 0.52 1.22
N THR A 122 -16.55 0.79 1.10
CA THR A 122 -17.29 1.70 1.97
C THR A 122 -18.62 1.06 2.40
N PRO A 123 -19.28 1.60 3.44
CA PRO A 123 -20.63 1.16 3.80
C PRO A 123 -21.66 1.33 2.67
N ASN A 124 -21.39 2.19 1.69
CA ASN A 124 -22.32 2.54 0.61
C ASN A 124 -21.97 1.85 -0.73
N GLY A 125 -20.96 0.99 -0.75
CA GLY A 125 -20.56 0.24 -1.94
C GLY A 125 -19.06 0.03 -2.04
N SER A 126 -18.61 -0.47 -3.19
CA SER A 126 -17.20 -0.77 -3.40
C SER A 126 -16.75 -0.63 -4.85
N THR A 127 -15.46 -0.41 -5.07
CA THR A 127 -14.83 -0.42 -6.40
C THR A 127 -13.52 -1.17 -6.41
N ILE A 128 -13.23 -1.85 -7.53
CA ILE A 128 -11.98 -2.56 -7.77
C ILE A 128 -11.25 -1.90 -8.94
N PHE A 129 -10.03 -1.44 -8.72
CA PHE A 129 -9.13 -0.94 -9.76
C PHE A 129 -7.97 -1.93 -10.01
N ARG A 130 -7.73 -2.26 -11.26
CA ARG A 130 -6.54 -2.98 -11.70
C ARG A 130 -5.43 -2.00 -12.06
N VAL A 131 -4.26 -2.20 -11.46
CA VAL A 131 -3.02 -1.52 -11.85
C VAL A 131 -1.96 -2.56 -12.15
N CYS A 132 -1.26 -2.41 -13.27
CA CYS A 132 -0.13 -3.26 -13.64
C CYS A 132 1.18 -2.70 -13.06
N ARG A 133 2.15 -3.59 -12.80
CA ARG A 133 3.51 -3.20 -12.43
C ARG A 133 4.13 -2.35 -13.55
N ASN A 134 4.77 -1.25 -13.17
CA ASN A 134 5.46 -0.35 -14.07
C ASN A 134 6.91 -0.17 -13.61
N GLN A 135 7.84 -0.77 -14.36
CA GLN A 135 9.25 -0.81 -13.98
C GLN A 135 9.91 0.56 -14.00
N GLU A 136 9.55 1.43 -14.95
CA GLU A 136 10.11 2.78 -15.05
C GLU A 136 9.70 3.65 -13.86
N TYR A 137 8.43 3.58 -13.48
CA TYR A 137 7.91 4.24 -12.29
C TYR A 137 8.60 3.71 -11.03
N TRP A 138 8.77 2.40 -10.92
CA TRP A 138 9.47 1.84 -9.77
C TRP A 138 10.93 2.25 -9.70
N ILE A 139 11.65 2.31 -10.82
CA ILE A 139 13.03 2.82 -10.87
C ILE A 139 13.11 4.24 -10.30
N LEU A 140 12.16 5.12 -10.65
CA LEU A 140 12.05 6.47 -10.10
C LEU A 140 11.85 6.44 -8.57
N ILE A 141 10.84 5.70 -8.08
CA ILE A 141 10.54 5.62 -6.64
C ILE A 141 11.71 5.03 -5.87
N ARG A 142 12.31 3.94 -6.35
CA ARG A 142 13.45 3.27 -5.73
C ARG A 142 14.67 4.19 -5.65
N GLY A 143 14.89 5.07 -6.63
CA GLY A 143 15.93 6.10 -6.56
C GLY A 143 15.76 7.03 -5.36
N ILE A 144 14.52 7.50 -5.14
CA ILE A 144 14.16 8.38 -4.01
C ILE A 144 14.30 7.62 -2.67
N LEU A 145 13.80 6.38 -2.62
CA LEU A 145 13.92 5.54 -1.42
C LEU A 145 15.39 5.24 -1.08
N ARG A 146 16.23 5.05 -2.11
CA ARG A 146 17.68 4.84 -1.95
C ARG A 146 18.35 6.07 -1.35
N GLU A 147 18.06 7.27 -1.87
CA GLU A 147 18.55 8.56 -1.32
C GLU A 147 18.13 8.69 0.15
N PHE A 148 16.84 8.50 0.44
CA PHE A 148 16.30 8.52 1.81
C PHE A 148 17.02 7.52 2.72
N TRP A 149 17.21 6.28 2.28
CA TRP A 149 17.80 5.25 3.11
C TRP A 149 19.29 5.51 3.43
N TRP A 150 20.10 5.77 2.40
CA TRP A 150 21.56 5.87 2.57
C TRP A 150 22.05 7.24 3.02
N GLU A 151 21.33 8.31 2.72
CA GLU A 151 21.75 9.67 3.09
C GLU A 151 21.11 10.14 4.41
N HIS A 152 19.95 9.58 4.76
CA HIS A 152 19.22 9.99 5.96
C HIS A 152 19.13 8.88 7.01
N VAL A 153 18.59 7.70 6.67
CA VAL A 153 18.29 6.67 7.68
C VAL A 153 19.55 6.00 8.25
N VAL A 154 20.45 5.54 7.39
CA VAL A 154 21.63 4.78 7.82
C VAL A 154 22.58 5.64 8.67
N PRO A 155 22.97 6.86 8.24
CA PRO A 155 23.83 7.72 9.07
C PRO A 155 23.16 8.16 10.37
N ALA A 156 21.85 8.47 10.34
CA ALA A 156 21.09 8.79 11.55
C ALA A 156 21.12 7.64 12.57
N ARG A 157 20.94 6.40 12.09
CA ARG A 157 21.00 5.20 12.94
C ARG A 157 22.38 5.00 13.55
N GLU A 158 23.44 5.17 12.76
CA GLU A 158 24.83 5.03 13.25
C GLU A 158 25.13 6.02 14.37
N VAL A 159 24.76 7.29 14.17
CA VAL A 159 24.93 8.34 15.17
C VAL A 159 24.07 8.12 16.42
N LEU A 160 22.84 7.62 16.24
CA LEU A 160 21.96 7.26 17.36
C LEU A 160 22.54 6.13 18.21
N VAL A 161 23.09 5.09 17.58
CA VAL A 161 23.76 3.97 18.26
C VAL A 161 25.00 4.44 19.05
N MET A 162 25.67 5.49 18.58
CA MET A 162 26.78 6.14 19.31
C MET A 162 26.30 7.04 20.46
N GLY A 163 24.99 7.17 20.70
CA GLY A 163 24.42 7.96 21.79
C GLY A 163 24.35 9.47 21.54
N ASN A 164 24.61 9.94 20.31
CA ASN A 164 24.67 11.36 20.00
C ASN A 164 23.35 11.87 19.39
N VAL A 165 22.34 12.05 20.24
CA VAL A 165 20.95 12.34 19.83
C VAL A 165 20.81 13.69 19.11
N GLU A 166 21.63 14.69 19.42
CA GLU A 166 21.56 16.01 18.76
C GLU A 166 22.02 15.97 17.31
N GLU A 167 23.04 15.16 17.00
CA GLU A 167 23.56 14.99 15.65
C GLU A 167 22.58 14.25 14.71
N VAL A 168 21.69 13.40 15.26
CA VAL A 168 20.64 12.71 14.49
C VAL A 168 19.78 13.71 13.70
N LYS A 169 19.52 14.89 14.27
CA LYS A 169 18.68 15.92 13.63
C LYS A 169 19.27 16.43 12.31
N LYS A 170 20.59 16.33 12.11
CA LYS A 170 21.27 16.76 10.87
C LYS A 170 20.92 15.90 9.67
N PHE A 171 20.58 14.64 9.91
CA PHE A 171 20.18 13.69 8.87
C PHE A 171 18.68 13.72 8.60
N LYS A 172 17.91 14.60 9.25
CA LYS A 172 16.48 14.73 8.96
C LYS A 172 16.29 15.24 7.52
N PRO A 173 15.59 14.49 6.65
CA PRO A 173 15.32 14.95 5.30
C PRO A 173 14.37 16.13 5.30
N MET A 174 14.35 16.86 4.18
CA MET A 174 13.32 17.85 3.90
C MET A 174 11.95 17.16 3.84
N SER A 175 10.89 17.92 4.17
CA SER A 175 9.51 17.41 4.10
C SER A 175 9.04 17.11 2.68
N ILE A 176 9.71 17.68 1.67
CA ILE A 176 9.39 17.53 0.26
C ILE A 176 10.70 17.23 -0.49
N HIS A 177 10.69 16.18 -1.31
CA HIS A 177 11.83 15.80 -2.15
C HIS A 177 11.77 16.55 -3.49
N LYS A 178 12.94 16.80 -4.11
CA LYS A 178 13.03 17.52 -5.40
C LYS A 178 12.19 16.88 -6.52
N GLU A 179 12.06 15.54 -6.49
CA GLU A 179 11.28 14.76 -7.46
C GLU A 179 9.78 14.67 -7.13
N THR A 180 9.30 15.22 -6.01
CA THR A 180 7.90 15.04 -5.58
C THR A 180 6.89 15.48 -6.65
N GLY A 181 7.12 16.62 -7.30
CA GLY A 181 6.23 17.10 -8.38
C GLY A 181 6.19 16.14 -9.58
N PHE A 182 7.35 15.61 -9.97
CA PHE A 182 7.46 14.66 -11.08
C PHE A 182 6.80 13.31 -10.74
N VAL A 183 7.01 12.80 -9.52
CA VAL A 183 6.34 11.59 -9.02
C VAL A 183 4.82 11.76 -9.00
N ILE A 184 4.30 12.90 -8.55
CA ILE A 184 2.85 13.17 -8.56
C ILE A 184 2.32 13.12 -9.99
N HIS A 185 2.99 13.78 -10.94
CA HIS A 185 2.60 13.75 -12.34
C HIS A 185 2.55 12.32 -12.88
N LYS A 186 3.62 11.54 -12.72
CA LYS A 186 3.67 10.13 -13.14
C LYS A 186 2.62 9.26 -12.45
N SER A 187 2.31 9.52 -11.19
CA SER A 187 1.27 8.81 -10.45
C SER A 187 -0.12 9.09 -11.02
N ILE A 188 -0.38 10.33 -11.45
CA ILE A 188 -1.64 10.72 -12.08
C ILE A 188 -1.78 10.04 -13.45
N GLU A 189 -0.71 9.99 -14.26
CA GLU A 189 -0.71 9.26 -15.54
C GLU A 189 -1.11 7.80 -15.33
N LEU A 190 -0.42 7.07 -14.45
CA LEU A 190 -0.72 5.66 -14.15
C LEU A 190 -2.12 5.45 -13.57
N ALA A 191 -2.58 6.36 -12.71
CA ALA A 191 -3.93 6.28 -12.15
C ALA A 191 -5.00 6.46 -13.24
N ASN A 192 -4.77 7.32 -14.24
CA ASN A 192 -5.68 7.48 -15.37
C ASN A 192 -5.68 6.28 -16.32
N GLU A 193 -4.57 5.55 -16.42
CA GLU A 193 -4.43 4.32 -17.22
C GLU A 193 -5.00 3.08 -16.50
N SER A 194 -5.23 3.17 -15.19
CA SER A 194 -5.79 2.06 -14.40
C SER A 194 -7.19 1.67 -14.86
N LYS A 195 -7.49 0.37 -14.81
CA LYS A 195 -8.80 -0.15 -15.24
C LYS A 195 -9.72 -0.29 -14.04
N LEU A 196 -10.85 0.40 -14.04
CA LEU A 196 -11.96 0.06 -13.15
C LEU A 196 -12.49 -1.30 -13.61
N LEU A 197 -12.38 -2.34 -12.77
CA LEU A 197 -12.87 -3.68 -13.10
C LEU A 197 -14.30 -3.90 -12.63
N CYS A 198 -14.63 -3.35 -11.48
CA CYS A 198 -15.90 -3.62 -10.81
C CYS A 198 -16.34 -2.40 -10.01
N ARG A 199 -17.64 -2.16 -10.01
CA ARG A 199 -18.33 -1.25 -9.09
C ARG A 199 -19.52 -1.98 -8.50
N GLU A 200 -19.67 -1.88 -7.19
CA GLU A 200 -20.82 -2.38 -6.46
C GLU A 200 -21.46 -1.23 -5.68
N ILE A 201 -22.78 -1.07 -5.83
CA ILE A 201 -23.58 -0.06 -5.14
C ILE A 201 -24.88 -0.72 -4.70
N ALA A 202 -25.21 -0.64 -3.42
CA ALA A 202 -26.44 -1.21 -2.85
C ALA A 202 -26.69 -2.68 -3.25
N GLY A 203 -25.62 -3.50 -3.30
CA GLY A 203 -25.70 -4.91 -3.68
C GLY A 203 -25.75 -5.19 -5.19
N HIS A 204 -25.90 -4.18 -6.04
CA HIS A 204 -25.80 -4.34 -7.49
C HIS A 204 -24.35 -4.29 -7.93
N VAL A 205 -23.87 -5.35 -8.58
CA VAL A 205 -22.48 -5.49 -9.05
C VAL A 205 -22.43 -5.31 -10.56
N GLU A 206 -21.62 -4.36 -11.01
CA GLU A 206 -21.33 -4.10 -12.41
C GLU A 206 -19.84 -4.36 -12.69
N PHE A 207 -19.56 -5.21 -13.68
CA PHE A 207 -18.20 -5.45 -14.18
C PHE A 207 -17.96 -4.68 -15.47
N PHE A 208 -16.78 -4.07 -15.56
CA PHE A 208 -16.34 -3.32 -16.72
C PHE A 208 -15.32 -4.14 -17.51
N ARG A 209 -15.37 -4.03 -18.84
CA ARG A 209 -14.45 -4.71 -19.77
C ARG A 209 -13.21 -3.87 -20.06
#